data_AF-A0A939B0B0-F1
#
_entry.id   AF-A0A939B0B0-F1
#
_cell.length_a   1.000
_cell.length_b   1.000
_cell.length_c   1.000
_cell.angle_alpha   90.00
_cell.angle_beta   90.00
_cell.angle_gamma   90.00
#
_symmetry.space_group_name_H-M   'P 1'
#
loop_
_entity.id
_entity.type
_entity.pdbx_description
1 polymer ?
#
loop_
_entity_poly.entity_id
_entity_poly.type
_entity_poly.pdbx_seq_one_letter_code
_entity_poly.pdbx_strand_id
1 'polypeptide(L)' 'MSKNRYPPGWDEKRVKGVISHYESQSEDEAVAEDEAAMGGTVMAVPAELVPEVRDLIAKHKKRA' A
#
# COMPACT_ATOMS: atom_id res chain seq x y z
N MET A 1 -30.59 -21.33 7.75
CA MET A 1 -29.39 -20.64 8.26
C MET A 1 -28.65 -20.06 7.06
N SER A 2 -28.83 -18.79 6.76
CA SER A 2 -28.04 -18.12 5.73
C SER A 2 -26.59 -18.10 6.21
N LYS A 3 -25.71 -18.82 5.51
CA LYS A 3 -24.27 -18.69 5.73
C LYS A 3 -23.94 -17.23 5.48
N ASN A 4 -23.47 -16.50 6.50
CA ASN A 4 -22.93 -15.17 6.30
C ASN A 4 -21.87 -15.28 5.21
N ARG A 5 -22.08 -14.59 4.08
CA ARG A 5 -21.20 -14.69 2.91
C ARG A 5 -19.94 -13.82 3.08
N TYR A 6 -19.87 -13.05 4.16
CA TYR A 6 -18.80 -12.12 4.41
C TYR A 6 -17.77 -12.67 5.40
N PRO A 7 -16.52 -12.18 5.35
CA PRO A 7 -15.50 -12.51 6.34
C PRO A 7 -15.94 -12.22 7.78
N PRO A 8 -15.30 -12.85 8.78
CA PRO A 8 -15.55 -12.54 10.19
C PRO A 8 -15.39 -11.03 10.47
N GLY A 9 -16.38 -10.42 11.13
CA GLY A 9 -16.38 -8.99 11.43
C GLY A 9 -16.78 -8.06 10.27
N TRP A 10 -17.32 -8.63 9.18
CA TRP A 10 -17.88 -7.88 8.06
C TRP A 10 -19.39 -8.08 7.95
N ASP A 11 -20.10 -6.97 7.75
CA ASP A 11 -21.51 -6.94 7.44
C ASP A 11 -21.74 -6.32 6.04
N GLU A 12 -22.97 -6.40 5.55
CA GLU A 12 -23.32 -5.87 4.22
C GLU A 12 -23.08 -4.36 4.09
N LYS A 13 -23.25 -3.61 5.19
CA LYS A 13 -23.06 -2.16 5.21
C LYS A 13 -21.60 -1.79 4.99
N ARG A 14 -20.68 -2.47 5.68
CA ARG A 14 -19.24 -2.32 5.51
C ARG A 14 -18.80 -2.69 4.11
N VAL A 15 -19.30 -3.81 3.56
CA VAL A 15 -18.99 -4.24 2.19
C VAL A 15 -19.42 -3.20 1.17
N LYS A 16 -20.66 -2.69 1.26
CA LYS A 16 -21.16 -1.64 0.35
C LYS A 16 -20.35 -0.35 0.47
N GLY A 17 -19.97 0.06 1.68
CA GLY A 17 -19.15 1.25 1.89
C GLY A 17 -17.78 1.13 1.22
N VAL A 18 -17.14 -0.04 1.31
CA VAL A 18 -15.85 -0.30 0.65
C VAL A 18 -15.98 -0.29 -0.87
N ILE A 19 -17.02 -0.93 -1.42
CA ILE A 19 -17.27 -0.95 -2.87
C ILE A 19 -17.48 0.48 -3.39
N SER A 20 -18.39 1.25 -2.78
CA SER A 20 -18.66 2.61 -3.22
C SER A 20 -17.44 3.52 -3.13
N HIS A 21 -16.57 3.32 -2.12
CA HIS A 21 -15.33 4.07 -1.98
C HIS A 21 -14.38 3.82 -3.15
N TYR A 22 -14.11 2.56 -3.49
CA TYR A 22 -13.24 2.21 -4.63
C TYR A 22 -13.87 2.52 -5.99
N GLU A 23 -15.20 2.45 -6.13
CA GLU A 23 -15.90 2.83 -7.37
C GLU A 23 -15.87 4.35 -7.60
N SER A 24 -15.81 5.16 -6.54
CA SER A 24 -15.73 6.62 -6.63
C SER A 24 -14.31 7.18 -6.61
N GLN A 25 -13.32 6.33 -6.33
CA GLN A 25 -11.93 6.74 -6.21
C GLN A 25 -11.41 7.19 -7.58
N SER A 26 -10.78 8.36 -7.61
CA SER A 26 -10.09 8.84 -8.81
C SER A 26 -8.76 8.10 -9.02
N GLU A 27 -8.26 8.07 -10.25
CA GLU A 27 -6.96 7.46 -10.55
C GLU A 27 -5.82 8.09 -9.73
N ASP A 28 -5.85 9.41 -9.53
CA ASP A 28 -4.86 10.13 -8.73
C ASP A 28 -4.90 9.73 -7.24
N GLU A 29 -6.08 9.45 -6.69
CA GLU A 29 -6.24 8.99 -5.30
C GLU A 29 -5.79 7.53 -5.12
N ALA A 30 -6.05 6.67 -6.11
CA ALA A 30 -5.54 5.29 -6.09
C ALA A 30 -4.01 5.26 -6.12
N VAL A 31 -3.39 6.12 -6.95
CA VAL A 31 -1.93 6.29 -7.00
C VAL A 31 -1.40 6.82 -5.66
N ALA A 32 -2.07 7.81 -5.06
CA ALA A 32 -1.65 8.35 -3.77
C ALA A 32 -1.74 7.31 -2.63
N GLU A 33 -2.76 6.43 -2.63
CA GLU A 33 -2.85 5.33 -1.68
C GLU A 33 -1.76 4.28 -1.88
N ASP A 34 -1.43 3.93 -3.13
CA ASP A 34 -0.35 3.00 -3.46
C ASP A 34 1.03 3.59 -3.08
N GLU A 35 1.24 4.90 -3.28
CA GLU A 35 2.44 5.61 -2.86
C GLU A 35 2.53 5.77 -1.34
N ALA A 36 1.41 6.00 -0.65
CA ALA A 36 1.37 6.12 0.81
C ALA A 36 1.51 4.76 1.52
N ALA A 37 1.11 3.66 0.88
CA ALA A 37 1.28 2.30 1.38
C ALA A 37 2.75 1.84 1.37
N MET A 38 3.62 2.51 0.59
CA MET A 38 5.07 2.39 0.77
C MET A 38 5.45 3.11 2.07
N GLY A 39 5.66 2.35 3.16
CA GLY A 39 6.07 2.87 4.47
C GLY A 39 7.49 3.46 4.52
N GLY A 40 7.88 4.25 3.51
CA GLY A 40 9.18 4.89 3.35
C GLY A 40 9.15 6.03 2.31
N THR A 41 10.21 6.82 2.27
CA THR A 41 10.35 7.93 1.32
C THR A 41 10.82 7.44 -0.05
N VAL A 42 10.19 7.91 -1.12
CA VAL A 42 10.64 7.69 -2.50
C VAL A 42 11.65 8.77 -2.88
N MET A 43 12.77 8.37 -3.48
CA MET A 43 13.79 9.29 -3.99
C MET A 43 14.33 8.79 -5.33
N ALA A 44 14.52 9.71 -6.28
CA ALA A 44 15.14 9.37 -7.56
C ALA A 44 16.62 9.05 -7.37
N VAL A 45 17.07 7.93 -7.93
CA VAL A 45 18.47 7.50 -7.91
C VAL A 45 18.85 7.13 -9.35
N PRO A 46 19.95 7.69 -9.90
CA PRO A 46 20.48 7.25 -11.18
C PRO A 46 20.73 5.73 -11.17
N ALA A 47 20.40 5.05 -12.28
CA ALA A 47 20.40 3.58 -12.34
C ALA A 47 21.77 2.97 -11.99
N GLU A 48 22.84 3.67 -12.38
CA GLU A 48 24.23 3.32 -12.12
C GLU A 48 24.62 3.36 -10.63
N LEU A 49 23.84 4.06 -9.78
CA LEU A 49 24.08 4.19 -8.33
C LEU A 49 23.19 3.26 -7.48
N VAL A 50 22.30 2.50 -8.11
CA VAL A 50 21.38 1.58 -7.40
C VAL A 50 22.13 0.54 -6.56
N PRO A 51 23.23 -0.10 -7.02
CA PRO A 51 23.98 -1.06 -6.21
C PRO A 51 24.51 -0.45 -4.90
N GLU A 52 25.09 0.75 -4.97
CA GLU A 52 25.69 1.46 -3.83
C GLU A 52 24.63 1.87 -2.80
N VAL A 53 23.47 2.34 -3.26
CA VAL A 53 22.35 2.70 -2.37
C VAL A 53 21.79 1.46 -1.67
N ARG A 54 21.68 0.33 -2.37
CA ARG A 54 21.26 -0.94 -1.76
C ARG A 54 22.22 -1.40 -0.67
N ASP A 55 23.52 -1.29 -0.91
CA ASP A 55 24.56 -1.63 0.07
C ASP A 55 24.51 -0.72 1.30
N LEU A 56 24.28 0.58 1.11
CA LEU A 56 24.11 1.55 2.19
C LEU A 56 22.92 1.16 3.10
N ILE A 57 21.77 0.87 2.50
CA ILE A 57 20.56 0.45 3.24
C ILE A 57 20.81 -0.84 4.02
N ALA A 58 21.47 -1.82 3.40
CA ALA A 58 21.82 -3.08 4.07
C ALA A 58 22.75 -2.86 5.27
N LYS A 59 23.74 -1.96 5.17
CA LYS A 59 24.64 -1.59 6.27
C LYS A 59 23.88 -0.90 7.41
N HIS A 60 22.91 -0.03 7.09
CA HIS A 60 22.09 0.64 8.09
C HIS A 60 21.21 -0.35 8.87
N LYS A 61 20.52 -1.27 8.19
CA LYS A 61 19.68 -2.31 8.82
C LYS A 61 20.45 -3.24 9.75
N LYS A 62 21.74 -3.48 9.51
CA LYS A 62 22.60 -4.28 10.41
C LYS A 62 23.03 -3.53 11.67
N ARG A 63 22.96 -2.20 11.66
CA ARG A 63 23.34 -1.33 12.78
C ARG A 63 22.15 -0.93 13.66
N ALA A 64 20.95 -0.98 13.10
CA ALA A 64 19.69 -0.71 13.78
C ALA A 64 19.21 -1.91 14.62
#